data_AF-A0A7V8SU27-F1
#
_entry.id   AF-A0A7V8SU27-F1
#
_cell.length_a   1.000
_cell.length_b   1.000
_cell.length_c   1.000
_cell.angle_alpha   90.00
_cell.angle_beta   90.00
_cell.angle_gamma   90.00
#
_symmetry.space_group_name_H-M   'P 1'
#
loop_
_entity.id
_entity.type
_entity.pdbx_description
1 polymer ?
#
loop_
_entity_poly.entity_id
_entity_poly.type
_entity_poly.pdbx_seq_one_letter_code
_entity_poly.pdbx_strand_id
1 'polypeptide(L)'
;MRIEQGRLARALRARGGIAERFLSRRTRRVADIARREAPGRMGAYIDWKIESGPRGLEGVIICDHPATLYVLYGTRPHIIRPRRAKALRFDVGGRTVFAAVVHHPGTRPNDFLGRALRAGR
;
A
#
# COMPACT_ATOMS: atom_id res chain seq x y z
N MET A 1 12.65 35.56 28.29
CA MET A 1 12.80 35.03 26.91
C MET A 1 11.42 34.94 26.26
N ARG A 2 11.03 35.93 25.44
CA ARG A 2 9.71 35.96 24.78
C ARG A 2 9.80 35.14 23.49
N ILE A 3 9.28 33.91 23.53
CA ILE A 3 9.26 33.03 22.35
C ILE A 3 8.14 33.52 21.41
N GLU A 4 8.51 34.03 20.23
CA GLU A 4 7.54 34.38 19.19
C GLU A 4 6.93 33.11 18.59
N GLN A 5 5.76 32.72 19.12
CA GLN A 5 5.07 31.48 18.74
C GLN A 5 4.82 31.36 17.23
N GLY A 6 4.61 32.49 16.54
CA GLY A 6 4.37 32.51 15.08
C GLY A 6 5.59 32.14 14.22
N ARG A 7 6.81 32.48 14.66
CA ARG A 7 8.06 32.09 13.98
C ARG A 7 8.41 30.64 14.27
N LEU A 8 8.17 30.18 15.49
CA LEU A 8 8.37 28.78 15.89
C LEU A 8 7.45 27.85 15.09
N ALA A 9 6.16 28.20 14.96
CA ALA A 9 5.19 27.45 14.17
C ALA A 9 5.57 27.41 12.68
N ARG A 10 6.14 28.49 12.14
CA ARG A 10 6.58 28.57 10.74
C ARG A 10 7.85 27.75 10.49
N ALA A 11 8.80 27.75 11.41
CA ALA A 11 10.01 26.92 11.36
C ALA A 11 9.72 25.43 11.57
N LEU A 12 8.74 25.09 12.41
CA LEU A 12 8.26 23.72 12.58
C LEU A 12 7.56 23.18 11.33
N ARG A 13 6.83 24.04 10.61
CA ARG A 13 6.14 23.70 9.34
C ARG A 13 7.00 23.88 8.09
N ALA A 14 8.23 24.40 8.23
CA ALA A 14 9.15 24.59 7.11
C ALA A 14 9.72 23.26 6.63
N ARG A 15 9.99 23.18 5.33
CA ARG A 15 10.63 22.02 4.71
C ARG A 15 12.04 21.82 5.30
N GLY A 16 12.39 20.61 5.70
CA GLY A 16 13.59 20.26 6.46
C GLY A 16 13.49 20.51 7.97
N GLY A 17 12.33 20.89 8.50
CA GLY A 17 12.11 21.20 9.93
C GLY A 17 12.02 19.96 10.84
N ILE A 18 11.91 20.20 12.15
CA ILE A 18 11.74 19.13 13.16
C ILE A 18 10.46 18.32 12.90
N ALA A 19 9.37 18.97 12.49
CA ALA A 19 8.11 18.27 12.21
C ALA A 19 8.22 17.38 10.98
N GLU A 20 8.88 17.84 9.90
CA GLU A 20 9.10 16.99 8.71
C GLU A 20 9.98 15.79 9.02
N ARG A 21 11.06 15.95 9.81
CA ARG A 21 11.91 14.83 10.22
C ARG A 21 11.14 13.83 11.08
N PHE A 22 10.31 14.31 12.00
CA PHE A 22 9.46 13.47 12.83
C PHE A 22 8.45 12.69 11.97
N LEU A 23 7.74 13.38 11.08
CA LEU A 23 6.80 12.77 10.14
C LEU A 23 7.50 11.77 9.24
N SER A 24 8.64 12.10 8.65
CA SER A 24 9.42 11.20 7.79
C SER A 24 9.79 9.89 8.49
N ARG A 25 10.27 9.96 9.74
CA ARG A 25 10.57 8.74 10.52
C ARG A 25 9.31 7.91 10.78
N ARG A 26 8.20 8.55 11.13
CA ARG A 26 6.92 7.88 11.37
C ARG A 26 6.37 7.24 10.10
N THR A 27 6.34 7.98 9.00
CA THR A 27 5.86 7.49 7.70
C THR A 27 6.73 6.35 7.19
N ARG A 28 8.05 6.45 7.31
CA ARG A 28 8.97 5.35 6.99
C ARG A 28 8.66 4.10 7.79
N ARG A 29 8.43 4.23 9.11
CA ARG A 29 8.06 3.09 9.97
C ARG A 29 6.76 2.43 9.51
N VAL A 30 5.73 3.23 9.19
CA VAL A 30 4.46 2.69 8.68
C VAL A 30 4.67 2.01 7.33
N ALA A 31 5.45 2.60 6.43
CA ALA A 31 5.79 1.99 5.14
C ALA A 31 6.53 0.65 5.32
N ASP A 32 7.46 0.55 6.28
CA ASP A 32 8.17 -0.71 6.58
C ASP A 32 7.23 -1.78 7.13
N ILE A 33 6.23 -1.42 7.93
CA ILE A 33 5.17 -2.35 8.35
C ILE A 33 4.33 -2.78 7.15
N ALA A 34 3.90 -1.82 6.32
CA ALA A 34 3.12 -2.11 5.12
C ALA A 34 3.86 -3.06 4.17
N ARG A 35 5.19 -2.89 4.00
CA ARG A 35 6.03 -3.79 3.20
C ARG A 35 6.02 -5.22 3.70
N ARG A 36 6.03 -5.42 5.02
CA ARG A 36 5.98 -6.76 5.63
C ARG A 36 4.59 -7.38 5.57
N GLU A 37 3.54 -6.59 5.66
CA GLU A 37 2.16 -7.08 5.60
C GLU A 37 1.63 -7.30 4.17
N ALA A 38 2.27 -6.68 3.19
CA ALA A 38 1.83 -6.75 1.80
C ALA A 38 1.93 -8.18 1.25
N PRO A 39 0.88 -8.69 0.58
CA PRO A 39 0.90 -10.05 0.06
C PRO A 39 1.79 -10.17 -1.18
N GLY A 40 2.44 -11.33 -1.30
CA GLY A 40 3.28 -11.67 -2.45
C GLY A 40 4.40 -10.64 -2.66
N ARG A 41 4.43 -10.03 -3.84
CA ARG A 41 5.49 -9.08 -4.26
C ARG A 41 5.13 -7.62 -3.99
N MET A 42 3.93 -7.35 -3.48
CA MET A 42 3.38 -5.99 -3.38
C MET A 42 4.22 -5.08 -2.48
N GLY A 43 4.95 -5.62 -1.51
CA GLY A 43 5.86 -4.84 -0.67
C GLY A 43 6.93 -4.08 -1.46
N ALA A 44 7.37 -4.60 -2.61
CA ALA A 44 8.33 -3.94 -3.49
C ALA A 44 7.77 -2.69 -4.18
N TYR A 45 6.44 -2.52 -4.21
CA TYR A 45 5.74 -1.40 -4.83
C TYR A 45 5.30 -0.35 -3.81
N ILE A 46 5.73 -0.50 -2.54
CA ILE A 46 5.39 0.43 -1.47
C ILE A 46 6.45 1.52 -1.38
N ASP A 47 5.99 2.75 -1.60
CA ASP A 47 6.76 3.95 -1.41
C ASP A 47 6.06 4.92 -0.46
N TRP A 48 6.79 5.94 -0.01
CA TRP A 48 6.26 6.96 0.85
C TRP A 48 6.89 8.32 0.58
N LYS A 49 6.13 9.37 0.87
CA LYS A 49 6.59 10.76 0.77
C LYS A 49 6.00 11.62 1.87
N ILE A 50 6.65 12.74 2.13
CA ILE A 50 6.03 13.84 2.86
C ILE A 50 5.55 14.87 1.84
N GLU A 51 4.32 15.31 1.98
CA GLU A 51 3.74 16.36 1.15
C GLU A 51 2.95 17.37 1.98
N SER A 52 2.71 18.54 1.40
CA SER A 52 1.85 19.56 2.00
C SER A 52 0.41 19.31 1.60
N GLY A 53 -0.41 18.91 2.56
CA GLY A 53 -1.86 18.75 2.41
C GLY A 53 -2.65 19.90 3.08
N PRO A 54 -4.00 19.86 3.01
CA PRO A 54 -4.87 20.88 3.58
C PRO A 54 -4.68 21.10 5.09
N ARG A 55 -4.15 20.10 5.81
CA ARG A 55 -3.91 20.15 7.26
C ARG A 55 -2.44 20.37 7.63
N GLY A 56 -1.60 20.72 6.66
CA GLY A 56 -0.15 20.90 6.84
C GLY A 56 0.64 19.73 6.26
N LEU A 57 1.81 19.45 6.83
CA LEU A 57 2.65 18.34 6.38
C LEU A 57 1.98 17.01 6.68
N GLU A 58 1.79 16.19 5.66
CA GLU A 58 1.19 14.87 5.74
C GLU A 58 2.19 13.82 5.21
N GLY A 59 2.21 12.68 5.87
CA GLY A 59 2.98 11.52 5.44
C GLY A 59 2.10 10.58 4.64
N VAL A 60 2.45 10.34 3.39
CA VAL A 60 1.64 9.55 2.45
C VAL A 60 2.37 8.26 2.10
N ILE A 61 1.61 7.17 2.03
CA ILE A 61 2.10 5.83 1.71
C ILE A 61 1.32 5.35 0.51
N ILE A 62 2.02 4.87 -0.50
CA ILE A 62 1.47 4.52 -1.80
C ILE A 62 1.89 3.10 -2.13
N CYS A 63 1.00 2.31 -2.71
CA CYS A 63 1.30 1.00 -3.28
C CYS A 63 0.91 0.99 -4.75
N ASP A 64 1.88 1.14 -5.64
CA ASP A 64 1.66 1.28 -7.09
C ASP A 64 1.59 -0.08 -7.83
N HIS A 65 1.34 -1.16 -7.10
CA HIS A 65 1.13 -2.46 -7.73
C HIS A 65 -0.22 -2.44 -8.49
N PRO A 66 -0.28 -2.91 -9.76
CA PRO A 66 -1.50 -2.84 -10.57
C PRO A 66 -2.69 -3.59 -9.95
N ALA A 67 -2.42 -4.56 -9.09
CA ALA A 67 -3.45 -5.32 -8.36
C ALA A 67 -3.81 -4.78 -6.97
N THR A 68 -3.29 -3.62 -6.54
CA THR A 68 -3.53 -3.07 -5.19
C THR A 68 -5.02 -2.98 -4.86
N LEU A 69 -5.84 -2.42 -5.76
CA LEU A 69 -7.28 -2.24 -5.50
C LEU A 69 -8.02 -3.58 -5.35
N TYR A 70 -7.69 -4.58 -6.17
CA TYR A 70 -8.30 -5.91 -6.06
C TYR A 70 -7.94 -6.63 -4.76
N VAL A 71 -6.76 -6.34 -4.19
CA VAL A 71 -6.36 -6.88 -2.90
C VAL A 71 -7.02 -6.13 -1.76
N LEU A 72 -7.02 -4.80 -1.79
CA LEU A 72 -7.63 -3.98 -0.74
C LEU A 72 -9.12 -4.23 -0.60
N TYR A 73 -9.84 -4.35 -1.72
CA TYR A 73 -11.30 -4.48 -1.74
C TYR A 73 -11.82 -5.88 -2.05
N GLY A 74 -10.91 -6.81 -2.38
CA GLY A 74 -11.30 -8.14 -2.83
C GLY A 74 -11.90 -8.14 -4.24
N THR A 75 -12.33 -9.34 -4.67
CA THR A 75 -13.01 -9.55 -5.95
C THR A 75 -14.23 -10.43 -5.74
N ARG A 76 -15.29 -10.17 -6.50
CA ARG A 76 -16.51 -11.01 -6.49
C ARG A 76 -16.23 -12.34 -7.20
N PRO A 77 -17.06 -13.38 -6.97
CA PRO A 77 -17.03 -14.58 -7.79
C PRO A 77 -17.11 -14.24 -9.28
N HIS A 78 -16.24 -14.85 -10.10
CA HIS A 78 -16.16 -14.56 -11.53
C HIS A 78 -15.54 -15.73 -12.30
N ILE A 79 -15.76 -15.72 -13.61
CA ILE A 79 -15.16 -16.70 -14.51
C ILE A 79 -13.84 -16.16 -15.07
N ILE A 80 -12.80 -16.99 -15.05
CA ILE A 80 -11.54 -16.74 -15.73
C ILE A 80 -11.47 -17.65 -16.95
N ARG A 81 -11.23 -17.05 -18.12
CA ARG A 81 -11.12 -17.76 -19.40
C ARG A 81 -9.93 -17.23 -20.20
N PRO A 82 -9.27 -18.07 -21.02
CA PRO A 82 -8.19 -17.62 -21.87
C PRO A 82 -8.72 -16.64 -22.93
N ARG A 83 -7.96 -15.57 -23.21
CA ARG A 83 -8.34 -14.56 -24.22
C ARG A 83 -7.86 -14.90 -25.63
N ARG A 84 -6.62 -15.40 -25.74
CA ARG A 84 -5.92 -15.67 -27.02
C ARG A 84 -5.43 -17.12 -27.15
N ALA A 85 -5.60 -17.92 -26.10
CA ALA A 85 -5.13 -19.30 -26.03
C ALA A 85 -6.32 -20.26 -25.95
N LYS A 86 -6.07 -21.56 -26.17
CA LYS A 86 -7.12 -22.60 -26.10
C LYS A 86 -7.47 -23.01 -24.67
N ALA A 87 -6.53 -22.89 -23.73
CA ALA A 87 -6.72 -23.24 -22.32
C ALA A 87 -5.77 -22.44 -21.40
N LEU A 88 -6.13 -22.34 -20.13
CA LEU A 88 -5.27 -21.93 -19.03
C LEU A 88 -4.39 -23.12 -18.61
N ARG A 89 -3.15 -22.85 -18.19
CA ARG A 89 -2.22 -23.87 -17.69
C ARG A 89 -1.91 -23.61 -16.22
N PHE A 90 -1.93 -24.65 -15.41
CA PHE A 90 -1.54 -24.61 -14.00
C PHE A 90 -0.55 -25.72 -13.72
N ASP A 91 0.46 -25.43 -12.89
CA ASP A 91 1.36 -26.44 -12.35
C ASP A 91 1.03 -26.62 -10.87
N VAL A 92 0.43 -27.77 -10.51
CA VAL A 92 -0.10 -28.06 -9.17
C VAL A 92 0.42 -29.40 -8.70
N GLY A 93 1.12 -29.45 -7.57
CA GLY A 93 1.66 -30.69 -7.00
C GLY A 93 2.60 -31.45 -7.96
N GLY A 94 3.38 -30.73 -8.78
CA GLY A 94 4.28 -31.32 -9.77
C GLY A 94 3.61 -31.83 -11.05
N ARG A 95 2.29 -31.65 -11.21
CA ARG A 95 1.55 -32.00 -12.43
C ARG A 95 1.10 -30.75 -13.16
N THR A 96 1.19 -30.78 -14.49
CA THR A 96 0.61 -29.73 -15.33
C THR A 96 -0.84 -30.09 -15.65
N VAL A 97 -1.77 -29.21 -15.31
CA VAL A 97 -3.20 -29.33 -15.63
C VAL A 97 -3.67 -28.16 -16.48
N PHE A 98 -4.66 -28.43 -17.33
CA PHE A 98 -5.24 -27.44 -18.24
C PHE A 98 -6.72 -27.26 -17.99
N ALA A 99 -7.21 -26.04 -18.07
CA ALA A 99 -8.63 -25.73 -17.94
C ALA A 99 -9.07 -24.72 -19.00
N ALA A 100 -10.19 -24.98 -19.68
CA ALA A 100 -10.80 -24.00 -20.58
C ALA A 100 -11.42 -22.82 -19.80
N VAL A 101 -11.89 -23.08 -18.58
CA VAL A 101 -12.61 -22.14 -17.72
C VAL A 101 -12.26 -22.41 -16.25
N VAL A 102 -12.13 -21.36 -15.45
CA VAL A 102 -12.08 -21.42 -13.98
C VAL A 102 -13.23 -20.62 -13.39
N HIS A 103 -14.03 -21.25 -12.54
CA HIS A 103 -15.03 -20.58 -11.71
C HIS A 103 -14.36 -20.09 -10.42
N HIS A 104 -13.84 -18.87 -10.45
CA HIS A 104 -13.13 -18.29 -9.31
C HIS A 104 -14.13 -17.81 -8.25
N PRO A 105 -14.03 -18.22 -6.98
CA PRO A 105 -14.97 -17.82 -5.93
C PRO A 105 -14.85 -16.35 -5.53
N GLY A 106 -13.86 -15.64 -6.06
CA GLY A 106 -13.48 -14.29 -5.65
C GLY A 106 -12.36 -14.33 -4.62
N THR A 107 -11.94 -13.15 -4.18
CA THR A 107 -10.91 -12.96 -3.17
C THR A 107 -11.46 -12.10 -2.05
N ARG A 108 -11.13 -12.45 -0.80
CA ARG A 108 -11.49 -11.61 0.35
C ARG A 108 -10.63 -10.34 0.38
N PRO A 109 -11.17 -9.20 0.84
CA PRO A 109 -10.40 -7.98 1.04
C PRO A 109 -9.23 -8.17 2.02
N ASN A 110 -8.12 -7.49 1.77
CA ASN A 110 -6.95 -7.44 2.63
C ASN A 110 -6.44 -6.00 2.77
N ASP A 111 -6.89 -5.32 3.83
CA ASP A 111 -6.51 -3.93 4.17
C ASP A 111 -5.14 -3.86 4.86
N PHE A 112 -4.07 -4.28 4.17
CA PHE A 112 -2.71 -4.24 4.73
C PHE A 112 -2.20 -2.81 4.95
N LEU A 113 -2.62 -1.84 4.12
CA LEU A 113 -2.25 -0.43 4.30
C LEU A 113 -2.91 0.17 5.56
N GLY A 114 -4.20 -0.07 5.78
CA GLY A 114 -4.89 0.42 6.97
C GLY A 114 -4.40 -0.26 8.24
N ARG A 115 -4.07 -1.56 8.21
CA ARG A 115 -3.43 -2.25 9.34
C ARG A 115 -2.06 -1.65 9.66
N ALA A 116 -1.21 -1.43 8.66
CA ALA A 116 0.07 -0.78 8.85
C ALA A 116 -0.07 0.62 9.46
N LEU A 117 -1.03 1.42 8.97
CA LEU A 117 -1.32 2.75 9.52
C LEU A 117 -1.73 2.70 11.00
N ARG A 118 -2.52 1.72 11.40
CA ARG A 118 -2.91 1.51 12.81
C ARG A 118 -1.71 1.06 13.66
N ALA A 119 -0.88 0.16 13.14
CA ALA A 119 0.27 -0.39 13.87
C ALA A 119 1.46 0.58 14.00
N GLY A 120 1.62 1.52 13.07
CA GLY A 120 2.69 2.53 13.09
C GLY A 120 2.29 3.87 13.72
N ARG A 121 1.11 3.96 14.35
CA ARG A 121 0.71 5.13 15.14
C ARG A 121 1.45 5.22 16.48
#